data_AF-A0A9W6WDQ8-F1
#
_entry.id   AF-A0A9W6WDQ8-F1
#
_cell.length_a   1.000
_cell.length_b   1.000
_cell.length_c   1.000
_cell.angle_alpha   90.00
_cell.angle_beta   90.00
_cell.angle_gamma   90.00
#
_symmetry.space_group_name_H-M   'P 1'
#
loop_
_entity.id
_entity.type
_entity.pdbx_description
1 polymer ?
#
loop_
_entity_poly.entity_id
_entity_poly.type
_entity_poly.pdbx_seq_one_letter_code
_entity_poly.pdbx_strand_id
1 'polypeptide(L)'
;MPAFSRMMLKRGVAVVLVGYPATDLITSRVRFCLSSALTKEDIDKILIDCNEVGEKLFLKFSSGIAGGEKVPGDYKKGIRPRWSIEEVLEKTPEDCKHPMY
;
A
#
# COMPACT_ATOMS: atom_id res chain seq x y z
N MET A 1 -12.97 7.58 2.14
CA MET A 1 -12.54 6.27 1.57
C MET A 1 -13.50 5.56 0.59
N PRO A 2 -14.80 5.89 0.41
CA PRO A 2 -15.67 5.14 -0.52
C PRO A 2 -15.22 5.12 -1.99
N ALA A 3 -14.54 6.17 -2.45
CA ALA A 3 -14.01 6.25 -3.81
C ALA A 3 -12.97 5.15 -4.09
N PHE A 4 -12.11 4.84 -3.12
CA PHE A 4 -11.08 3.80 -3.24
C PHE A 4 -11.74 2.43 -3.49
N SER A 5 -12.70 2.03 -2.66
CA SER A 5 -13.41 0.75 -2.81
C SER A 5 -14.11 0.62 -4.17
N ARG A 6 -14.80 1.65 -4.63
CA ARG A 6 -15.47 1.62 -5.95
C ARG A 6 -14.47 1.52 -7.11
N MET A 7 -13.31 2.18 -7.01
CA MET A 7 -12.29 2.14 -8.06
C MET A 7 -11.57 0.79 -8.11
N MET A 8 -11.34 0.15 -6.96
CA MET A 8 -10.78 -1.20 -6.88
C MET A 8 -11.80 -2.24 -7.36
N LEU A 9 -13.07 -2.11 -6.98
CA LEU A 9 -14.13 -3.03 -7.42
C LEU A 9 -14.29 -3.03 -8.95
N LYS A 10 -14.19 -1.86 -9.58
CA LYS A 10 -14.17 -1.73 -11.06
C LYS A 10 -13.01 -2.47 -11.73
N ARG A 11 -11.92 -2.74 -11.01
CA ARG A 11 -10.74 -3.50 -11.47
C ARG A 11 -10.82 -5.00 -11.11
N GLY A 12 -11.91 -5.42 -10.47
CA GLY A 12 -12.13 -6.79 -10.02
C GLY A 12 -11.52 -7.10 -8.65
N VAL A 13 -11.12 -6.09 -7.88
CA VAL A 13 -10.52 -6.29 -6.54
C VAL A 13 -11.51 -5.82 -5.46
N ALA A 14 -11.96 -6.76 -4.63
CA ALA A 14 -12.79 -6.45 -3.47
C ALA A 14 -11.91 -6.08 -2.28
N VAL A 15 -12.16 -4.90 -1.69
CA VAL A 15 -11.41 -4.39 -0.52
C VAL A 15 -12.34 -4.01 0.61
N VAL A 16 -11.92 -4.27 1.84
CA VAL A 16 -12.67 -3.90 3.04
C VAL A 16 -12.29 -2.48 3.45
N LEU A 17 -13.26 -1.57 3.44
CA LEU A 17 -13.11 -0.25 4.06
C LEU A 17 -13.52 -0.33 5.52
N VAL A 18 -12.65 0.14 6.41
CA VAL A 18 -12.94 0.24 7.84
C VAL A 18 -13.08 1.72 8.19
N GLY A 19 -14.21 2.07 8.78
CA GLY A 19 -14.52 3.40 9.28
C GLY A 19 -15.27 3.32 10.60
N TYR A 20 -15.73 4.46 11.11
CA TYR A 20 -16.53 4.53 12.34
C TYR A 20 -17.74 3.58 12.26
N PRO A 21 -18.04 2.78 13.31
CA PRO A 21 -17.46 2.79 14.67
C PRO A 21 -16.23 1.89 14.88
N ALA A 22 -15.77 1.15 13.87
CA ALA A 22 -14.66 0.19 14.02
C ALA A 22 -13.28 0.85 14.13
N THR A 23 -13.13 2.08 13.62
CA THR A 23 -11.96 2.96 13.78
C THR A 23 -12.42 4.39 13.98
N ASP A 24 -11.57 5.24 14.55
CA ASP A 24 -11.86 6.67 14.65
C ASP A 24 -12.09 7.30 13.27
N LEU A 25 -12.87 8.38 13.24
CA LEU A 25 -13.28 9.04 12.00
C LEU A 25 -12.09 9.45 11.12
N ILE A 26 -11.00 9.90 11.75
CA ILE A 26 -9.77 10.35 11.07
C ILE A 26 -8.83 9.23 10.66
N THR A 27 -8.95 8.04 11.27
CA THR A 27 -8.07 6.88 11.03
C THR A 27 -8.71 5.80 10.17
N SER A 28 -9.71 6.18 9.37
CA SER A 28 -10.33 5.29 8.39
C SER A 28 -9.27 4.69 7.46
N ARG A 29 -9.34 3.39 7.21
CA ARG A 29 -8.30 2.64 6.49
C ARG A 29 -8.88 1.53 5.63
N VAL A 30 -8.08 1.06 4.68
CA VAL A 30 -8.38 -0.13 3.88
C VAL A 30 -7.72 -1.32 4.59
N ARG A 31 -8.46 -2.41 4.79
CA ARG A 31 -7.92 -3.68 5.32
C ARG A 31 -7.84 -4.69 4.19
N PHE A 32 -6.63 -5.13 3.86
CA PHE A 32 -6.40 -6.25 2.96
C PHE A 32 -6.48 -7.56 3.74
N CYS A 33 -7.32 -8.47 3.28
CA CYS A 33 -7.46 -9.81 3.83
C CYS A 33 -6.74 -10.76 2.89
N LEU A 34 -5.54 -11.18 3.26
CA LEU A 34 -4.71 -12.09 2.48
C LEU A 34 -4.92 -13.53 2.95
N SER A 35 -4.80 -14.47 2.02
CA SER A 35 -4.81 -15.92 2.30
C SER A 35 -3.75 -16.60 1.45
N SER A 36 -3.41 -17.85 1.78
CA SER A 36 -2.46 -18.67 1.00
C SER A 36 -2.95 -19.04 -0.41
N ALA A 37 -4.19 -18.71 -0.75
CA ALA A 37 -4.76 -18.98 -2.07
C ALA A 37 -4.40 -17.92 -3.12
N LEU A 38 -3.90 -16.75 -2.70
CA LEU A 38 -3.50 -15.69 -3.62
C LEU A 38 -2.17 -16.03 -4.28
N THR A 39 -2.09 -15.87 -5.60
CA THR A 39 -0.84 -16.08 -6.34
C THR A 39 0.02 -14.82 -6.32
N LYS A 40 1.27 -14.94 -6.78
CA LYS A 40 2.17 -13.77 -6.91
C LYS A 40 1.59 -12.74 -7.87
N GLU A 41 0.96 -13.20 -8.95
CA GLU A 41 0.34 -12.36 -9.97
C GLU A 41 -0.83 -11.55 -9.40
N ASP A 42 -1.63 -12.15 -8.49
CA ASP A 42 -2.70 -11.45 -7.80
C ASP A 42 -2.15 -10.31 -6.92
N ILE A 43 -1.07 -10.59 -6.19
CA ILE A 43 -0.41 -9.59 -5.32
C ILE A 43 0.15 -8.45 -6.18
N ASP A 44 0.82 -8.76 -7.28
CA ASP A 44 1.42 -7.76 -8.17
C ASP A 44 0.37 -6.86 -8.80
N LYS A 45 -0.74 -7.46 -9.25
CA LYS A 45 -1.89 -6.73 -9.75
C LYS A 45 -2.45 -5.77 -8.69
N ILE A 46 -2.63 -6.24 -7.45
CA ILE A 46 -3.12 -5.40 -6.35
C ILE A 46 -2.18 -4.21 -6.10
N LEU A 47 -0.86 -4.42 -6.12
CA LEU A 47 0.13 -3.36 -5.91
C LEU A 47 0.05 -2.30 -7.03
N ILE A 48 -0.05 -2.72 -8.29
CA ILE A 48 -0.20 -1.82 -9.44
C ILE A 48 -1.49 -1.00 -9.33
N ASP A 49 -2.62 -1.68 -9.06
CA ASP A 49 -3.92 -1.03 -8.92
C ASP A 49 -3.95 -0.04 -7.74
N CYS A 50 -3.35 -0.41 -6.61
CA CYS A 50 -3.21 0.48 -5.46
C CYS A 50 -2.35 1.71 -5.78
N ASN A 51 -1.29 1.54 -6.56
CA ASN A 51 -0.44 2.65 -7.01
C ASN A 51 -1.23 3.65 -7.88
N GLU A 52 -2.02 3.16 -8.84
CA GLU A 52 -2.83 4.03 -9.70
C GLU A 52 -3.94 4.75 -8.92
N VAL A 53 -4.71 4.00 -8.11
CA VAL A 53 -5.83 4.56 -7.37
C VAL A 53 -5.34 5.52 -6.29
N GLY A 54 -4.23 5.17 -5.63
CA GLY A 54 -3.58 6.03 -4.65
C GLY A 54 -3.07 7.35 -5.24
N GLU A 55 -2.60 7.33 -6.49
CA GLU A 55 -2.22 8.57 -7.20
C GLU A 55 -3.45 9.43 -7.50
N LYS A 56 -4.49 8.84 -8.08
CA LYS A 56 -5.72 9.55 -8.48
C LYS A 56 -6.46 10.17 -7.30
N LEU A 57 -6.40 9.53 -6.14
CA LEU A 57 -7.06 9.98 -4.92
C LEU A 57 -6.12 10.76 -3.98
N PHE A 58 -4.88 11.04 -4.40
CA PHE A 58 -3.86 11.73 -3.61
C PHE A 58 -3.63 11.10 -2.22
N LEU A 59 -3.51 9.78 -2.13
CA LEU A 59 -3.40 9.04 -0.86
C LEU A 59 -1.96 8.71 -0.44
N LYS A 60 -0.96 9.05 -1.26
CA LYS A 60 0.45 8.67 -1.05
C LYS A 60 1.19 9.67 -0.14
N PHE A 61 0.98 9.53 1.17
CA PHE A 61 1.53 10.43 2.20
C PHE A 61 2.76 9.89 2.96
N SER A 62 3.40 8.81 2.48
CA SER A 62 4.53 8.15 3.18
C SER A 62 5.62 9.13 3.65
N SER A 63 6.04 8.98 4.92
CA SER A 63 6.87 9.93 5.68
C SER A 63 8.26 9.40 6.07
N GLY A 64 8.79 8.37 5.41
CA GLY A 64 10.18 7.91 5.64
C GLY A 64 10.34 6.93 6.78
N ILE A 65 9.81 7.23 7.96
CA ILE A 65 10.05 6.46 9.20
C ILE A 65 9.54 5.01 9.10
N ALA A 66 8.36 4.80 8.53
CA ALA A 66 7.78 3.47 8.29
C ALA A 66 7.70 3.13 6.79
N GLY A 67 8.34 3.95 5.94
CA GLY A 67 8.07 4.01 4.51
C GLY A 67 9.02 3.21 3.63
N GLY A 68 9.91 2.40 4.21
CA GLY A 68 10.96 1.70 3.47
C GLY A 68 11.96 2.69 2.87
N GLU A 69 12.97 3.07 3.63
CA GLU A 69 14.05 3.91 3.09
C GLU A 69 14.81 3.16 1.98
N LYS A 70 15.23 3.86 0.92
CA LYS A 70 16.12 3.25 -0.09
C LYS A 70 17.52 3.05 0.49
N VAL A 71 17.98 4.02 1.28
CA VAL A 71 19.23 3.96 2.05
C VAL A 71 18.92 4.24 3.52
N PRO A 72 19.46 3.44 4.46
CA PRO A 72 19.27 3.70 5.89
C PRO A 72 19.67 5.13 6.27
N GLY A 73 18.74 5.89 6.85
CA GLY A 73 18.93 7.27 7.30
C GLY A 73 18.51 8.38 6.32
N ASP A 74 17.88 8.06 5.20
CA ASP A 74 17.26 9.02 4.28
C ASP A 74 16.12 9.85 4.92
N TYR A 75 15.38 9.29 5.87
CA TYR A 75 14.35 9.97 6.67
C TYR A 75 14.97 11.11 7.49
N LYS A 76 16.20 10.93 7.99
CA LYS A 76 16.93 11.98 8.72
C LYS A 76 17.33 13.13 7.80
N LYS A 77 17.53 12.85 6.51
CA LYS A 77 17.84 13.84 5.47
C LYS A 77 16.58 14.51 4.90
N GLY A 78 15.39 14.13 5.36
CA GLY A 78 14.11 14.63 4.86
C GLY A 78 13.73 14.10 3.47
N ILE A 79 14.45 13.09 2.96
CA ILE A 79 14.19 12.47 1.67
C ILE A 79 13.00 11.51 1.85
N ARG A 80 11.91 11.77 1.12
CA ARG A 80 10.72 10.93 1.18
C ARG A 80 10.97 9.66 0.36
N PRO A 81 10.72 8.45 0.90
CA PRO A 81 10.82 7.23 0.12
C PRO A 81 9.66 7.19 -0.86
N ARG A 82 9.96 7.54 -2.10
CA ARG A 82 9.06 7.37 -3.25
C ARG A 82 9.66 6.26 -4.10
N TRP A 83 9.06 5.08 -3.99
CA TRP A 83 9.43 3.95 -4.82
C TRP A 83 8.53 3.95 -6.04
N SER A 84 9.13 3.67 -7.20
CA SER A 84 8.38 3.34 -8.41
C SER A 84 7.74 1.97 -8.25
N ILE A 85 6.71 1.67 -9.04
CA ILE A 85 6.02 0.38 -8.93
C ILE A 85 6.94 -0.76 -9.37
N GLU A 86 7.82 -0.50 -10.33
CA GLU A 86 8.81 -1.44 -10.83
C GLU A 86 9.80 -1.84 -9.71
N GLU A 87 10.32 -0.85 -8.98
CA GLU A 87 11.22 -1.09 -7.84
C GLU A 87 10.52 -1.87 -6.71
N VAL A 88 9.24 -1.59 -6.45
CA VAL A 88 8.46 -2.33 -5.46
C VAL A 88 8.32 -3.79 -5.87
N LEU A 89 7.91 -4.06 -7.11
CA LEU A 89 7.67 -5.42 -7.60
C LEU A 89 8.94 -6.28 -7.59
N GLU A 90 10.10 -5.67 -7.90
CA GLU A 90 11.40 -6.34 -7.87
C GLU A 90 11.83 -6.71 -6.45
N LYS A 91 11.66 -5.79 -5.48
CA LYS A 91 12.13 -5.97 -4.10
C LYS A 91 11.14 -6.69 -3.18
N THR A 92 9.85 -6.71 -3.52
CA THR A 92 8.79 -7.33 -2.71
C THR A 92 9.14 -8.74 -2.22
N PRO A 93 9.68 -9.67 -3.04
CA PRO A 93 9.98 -11.03 -2.58
C PRO A 93 11.05 -11.10 -1.48
N GLU A 94 11.96 -10.14 -1.44
CA GLU A 94 13.03 -10.08 -0.45
C GLU A 94 12.59 -9.31 0.78
N ASP A 95 11.91 -8.16 0.60
CA ASP A 95 11.37 -7.34 1.69
C ASP A 95 10.45 -8.15 2.62
N CYS A 96 9.65 -9.08 2.08
CA CYS A 96 8.75 -9.93 2.86
C CYS A 96 9.47 -10.94 3.78
N LYS A 97 10.77 -11.20 3.58
CA LYS A 97 11.53 -12.16 4.40
C LYS A 97 12.14 -11.51 5.64
N HIS A 98 12.29 -10.20 5.63
CA HIS A 98 12.89 -9.45 6.74
C HIS A 98 11.80 -9.02 7.74
N PRO A 99 12.10 -9.03 9.04
CA PRO A 99 11.19 -8.48 10.03
C PRO A 99 10.97 -6.98 9.77
N MET A 100 9.71 -6.55 9.73
CA MET A 100 9.32 -5.16 9.48
C MET A 100 9.38 -4.26 10.74
N TYR A 101 10.22 -4.63 11.72
CA TYR A 101 10.54 -3.89 12.94
C TYR A 101 11.65 -4.60 13.73
#